data_AF-A0A1B6C3U6-F1
#
_entry.id   AF-A0A1B6C3U6-F1
#
_cell.length_a   1.000
_cell.length_b   1.000
_cell.length_c   1.000
_cell.angle_alpha   90.00
_cell.angle_beta   90.00
_cell.angle_gamma   90.00
#
_symmetry.space_group_name_H-M   'P 1'
#
loop_
_entity.id
_entity.type
_entity.pdbx_description
1 polymer ?
#
loop_
_entity_poly.entity_id
_entity_poly.type
_entity_poly.pdbx_seq_one_letter_code
_entity_poly.pdbx_strand_id
1 'polypeptide(L)'
;MLHNIDDISGYSAIRVGDLKYVKGTTLYGYLDNWTGKIRQPKEIPIPMYNISAVLNSEVSMAFKSTGQVLTSDTGIQVLREQTRVMCKEHKKETGKMYPKCSPLKKPCVFNIRKDPCEMRNLFEELKDTGVVKDLENRLHRLRRTMKPANNQRTDLRANPRLYNNTWVSWDDYDSPTTANSVLINSHSPLLL
;
A
#
# COMPACT_ATOMS: atom_id res chain seq x y z
N MET A 1 3.25 -8.04 -11.09
CA MET A 1 2.23 -7.67 -10.10
C MET A 1 1.43 -6.50 -10.62
N LEU A 2 0.11 -6.67 -10.77
CA LEU A 2 -0.79 -5.56 -11.09
C LEU A 2 -1.04 -4.75 -9.82
N HIS A 3 -0.97 -3.41 -9.88
CA HIS A 3 -1.35 -2.56 -8.75
C HIS A 3 -2.78 -2.02 -8.94
N ASN A 4 -3.08 -1.47 -10.12
CA ASN A 4 -4.40 -0.92 -10.40
C ASN A 4 -4.67 -0.79 -11.91
N ILE A 5 -5.92 -0.94 -12.32
CA ILE A 5 -6.48 -0.43 -13.59
C ILE A 5 -7.82 0.19 -13.22
N ASP A 6 -7.92 1.51 -13.32
CA ASP A 6 -9.15 2.25 -13.13
C ASP A 6 -9.39 3.10 -14.38
N ASP A 7 -10.27 2.62 -15.24
CA ASP A 7 -10.64 3.31 -16.47
C ASP A 7 -11.64 4.46 -16.22
N ILE A 8 -12.25 4.54 -15.02
CA ILE A 8 -13.15 5.63 -14.63
C ILE A 8 -12.33 6.87 -14.27
N SER A 9 -11.31 6.72 -13.41
CA SER A 9 -10.41 7.83 -13.08
C SER A 9 -9.27 8.01 -14.09
N GLY A 10 -9.02 7.00 -14.93
CA GLY A 10 -7.96 7.03 -15.95
C GLY A 10 -6.57 6.71 -15.39
N TYR A 11 -6.47 6.00 -14.27
CA TYR A 11 -5.22 5.66 -13.58
C TYR A 11 -4.90 4.17 -13.69
N SER A 12 -3.66 3.83 -14.03
CA SER A 12 -3.19 2.45 -14.04
C SER A 12 -1.74 2.32 -13.58
N ALA A 13 -1.44 1.20 -12.94
CA ALA A 13 -0.09 0.89 -12.46
C ALA A 13 0.19 -0.62 -12.49
N ILE A 14 1.40 -0.98 -12.93
CA ILE A 14 1.90 -2.35 -12.97
C ILE A 14 3.36 -2.40 -12.56
N ARG A 15 3.77 -3.49 -11.91
CA ARG A 15 5.18 -3.82 -11.66
C ARG A 15 5.57 -5.10 -12.39
N VAL A 16 6.66 -5.05 -13.15
CA VAL A 16 7.27 -6.19 -13.83
C VAL A 16 8.76 -6.23 -13.46
N GLY A 17 9.16 -7.27 -12.73
CA GLY A 17 10.49 -7.34 -12.13
C GLY A 17 10.76 -6.13 -11.23
N ASP A 18 11.85 -5.44 -11.51
CA ASP A 18 12.25 -4.24 -10.76
C ASP A 18 11.56 -2.96 -11.26
N LEU A 19 10.85 -2.98 -12.39
CA LEU A 19 10.24 -1.79 -12.96
C LEU A 19 8.77 -1.65 -12.56
N LYS A 20 8.41 -0.49 -12.00
CA LYS A 20 7.03 -0.05 -11.82
C LYS A 20 6.70 0.99 -12.89
N TYR A 21 5.57 0.80 -13.56
CA TYR A 21 4.98 1.72 -14.51
C TYR A 21 3.70 2.32 -13.93
N VAL A 22 3.49 3.62 -14.13
CA VAL A 22 2.31 4.37 -13.68
C VAL A 22 1.86 5.30 -14.80
N LYS A 23 0.56 5.32 -15.12
CA LYS A 23 -0.06 6.19 -16.13
C LYS A 23 -1.35 6.79 -15.60
N GLY A 24 -1.53 8.09 -15.78
CA GLY A 24 -2.69 8.83 -15.28
C GLY A 24 -2.63 9.13 -13.78
N THR A 25 -3.71 9.69 -13.24
CA THR A 25 -3.82 10.07 -11.82
C THR A 25 -5.29 10.00 -11.39
N THR A 26 -5.56 10.19 -10.10
CA THR A 26 -6.89 10.40 -9.53
C THR A 26 -6.98 11.82 -8.96
N LEU A 27 -8.20 12.32 -8.74
CA LEU A 27 -8.44 13.64 -8.12
C LEU A 27 -7.64 14.78 -8.77
N TYR A 28 -7.56 14.79 -10.11
CA TYR A 28 -6.82 15.79 -10.89
C TYR A 28 -5.35 15.99 -10.47
N GLY A 29 -4.72 14.96 -9.90
CA GLY A 29 -3.32 15.02 -9.48
C GLY A 29 -3.09 15.74 -8.14
N TYR A 30 -4.15 16.03 -7.38
CA TYR A 30 -4.03 16.61 -6.04
C TYR A 30 -3.20 15.73 -5.08
N LEU A 31 -3.20 14.41 -5.35
CA LEU A 31 -2.47 13.41 -4.60
C LEU A 31 -1.17 12.93 -5.29
N ASP A 32 -0.72 13.57 -6.38
CA ASP A 32 0.52 13.20 -7.10
C ASP A 32 1.80 13.65 -6.37
N ASN A 33 1.68 14.15 -5.15
CA ASN A 33 2.80 14.57 -4.32
C ASN A 33 3.24 13.45 -3.38
N TRP A 34 4.53 13.42 -3.08
CA TRP A 34 5.06 12.60 -2.01
C TRP A 34 4.58 13.13 -0.65
N THR A 35 3.55 12.49 -0.09
CA THR A 35 3.07 12.72 1.28
C THR A 35 3.86 11.87 2.27
N GLY A 36 3.90 12.25 3.55
CA GLY A 36 4.56 11.44 4.57
C GLY A 36 6.02 11.80 4.85
N LYS A 37 6.46 13.03 4.52
CA LYS A 37 7.56 13.64 5.28
C LYS A 37 7.07 13.73 6.72
N ILE A 38 7.45 12.77 7.55
CA ILE A 38 7.33 12.90 9.00
C ILE A 38 8.10 14.17 9.30
N ARG A 39 7.38 15.24 9.67
CA ARG A 39 8.00 16.41 10.28
C ARG A 39 8.60 15.85 11.55
N GLN A 40 9.89 15.52 11.53
CA GLN A 40 10.60 15.21 12.75
C GLN A 40 10.39 16.45 13.61
N PRO A 41 9.67 16.36 14.75
CA PRO A 41 9.73 17.43 15.71
C PRO A 41 11.22 17.56 16.01
N LYS A 42 11.78 18.77 15.93
CA LYS A 42 13.20 19.01 16.24
C LYS A 42 13.59 18.49 17.65
N GLU A 43 12.58 18.17 18.47
CA GLU A 43 12.66 17.90 19.90
C GLU A 43 12.17 16.51 20.32
N ILE A 44 11.63 15.66 19.41
CA ILE A 44 11.23 14.29 19.77
C ILE A 44 12.22 13.31 19.13
N PRO A 45 13.13 12.71 19.92
CA PRO A 45 13.99 11.65 19.43
C PRO A 45 13.13 10.53 18.86
N ILE A 46 13.46 10.06 17.66
CA ILE A 46 12.87 8.84 17.13
C ILE A 46 13.20 7.74 18.15
N PRO A 47 12.20 7.09 18.79
CA PRO A 47 12.48 6.09 19.80
C PRO A 47 13.36 5.00 19.20
N MET A 48 14.46 4.69 19.89
CA MET A 48 15.36 3.64 19.46
C MET A 48 14.59 2.32 19.36
N TYR A 49 14.90 1.55 18.33
CA TYR A 49 14.27 0.24 18.15
C TYR A 49 14.66 -0.69 19.31
N ASN A 50 13.67 -1.09 20.10
CA ASN A 50 13.87 -1.91 21.28
C ASN A 50 13.77 -3.40 20.93
N ILE A 51 14.91 -4.04 20.70
CA ILE A 51 15.00 -5.47 20.35
C ILE A 51 14.45 -6.35 21.48
N SER A 52 14.73 -5.99 22.73
CA SER A 52 14.22 -6.74 23.89
C SER A 52 12.69 -6.74 23.93
N ALA A 53 12.05 -5.60 23.63
CA ALA A 53 10.60 -5.54 23.53
C ALA A 53 10.04 -6.44 22.40
N VAL A 54 10.75 -6.56 21.28
CA VAL A 54 10.37 -7.48 20.19
C VAL A 54 10.51 -8.94 20.63
N LEU A 55 11.66 -9.30 21.21
CA LEU A 55 11.95 -10.67 21.65
C LEU A 55 11.03 -11.17 22.79
N ASN A 56 10.58 -10.25 23.64
CA ASN A 56 9.68 -10.51 24.77
C ASN A 56 8.20 -10.21 24.45
N SER A 57 7.88 -9.85 23.21
CA SER A 57 6.49 -9.67 22.80
C SER A 57 5.72 -11.00 22.88
N GLU A 58 4.41 -10.91 23.12
CA GLU A 58 3.49 -12.07 23.11
C GLU A 58 3.59 -12.84 21.79
N VAL A 59 3.74 -12.11 20.68
CA VAL A 59 3.94 -12.68 19.34
C VAL A 59 5.22 -13.52 19.29
N SER A 60 6.35 -12.99 19.75
CA SER A 60 7.62 -13.74 19.81
C SER A 60 7.52 -14.99 20.69
N MET A 61 6.81 -14.90 21.82
CA MET A 61 6.56 -16.06 22.70
C MET A 61 5.69 -17.12 22.01
N ALA A 62 4.66 -16.72 21.27
CA ALA A 62 3.82 -17.63 20.50
C ALA A 62 4.60 -18.33 19.38
N PHE A 63 5.49 -17.63 18.67
CA PHE A 63 6.34 -18.28 17.65
C PHE A 63 7.35 -19.26 18.26
N LYS A 64 7.91 -18.93 19.44
CA LYS A 64 8.81 -19.84 20.16
C LYS A 64 8.13 -21.16 20.51
N SER A 65 6.84 -21.14 20.87
CA SER A 65 6.10 -22.37 21.20
C SER A 65 5.90 -23.29 19.98
N THR A 66 5.96 -22.75 18.76
CA THR A 66 5.92 -23.52 17.51
C THR A 66 7.31 -23.90 16.98
N GLY A 67 8.38 -23.71 17.77
CA GLY A 67 9.76 -23.95 17.37
C GLY A 67 10.33 -22.90 16.40
N GLN A 68 9.60 -21.81 16.14
CA GLN A 68 10.06 -20.70 15.31
C GLN A 68 10.71 -19.65 16.21
N VAL A 69 12.03 -19.63 16.26
CA VAL A 69 12.77 -18.72 17.12
C VAL A 69 13.24 -17.53 16.30
N LEU A 70 12.83 -16.32 16.71
CA LEU A 70 13.40 -15.08 16.17
C LEU A 70 14.92 -15.09 16.45
N THR A 71 15.71 -14.70 15.45
CA THR A 71 17.18 -14.65 15.52
C THR A 71 17.71 -13.89 16.75
N SER A 72 18.98 -14.10 17.11
CA SER A 72 19.71 -13.30 18.10
C SER A 72 19.55 -11.78 17.87
N ASP A 73 19.82 -10.97 18.90
CA ASP A 73 19.81 -9.50 18.81
C ASP A 73 20.52 -8.98 17.56
N THR A 74 21.67 -9.58 17.22
CA THR A 74 22.44 -9.28 16.01
C THR A 74 21.69 -9.59 14.73
N GLY A 75 20.99 -10.73 14.65
CA GLY A 75 20.18 -11.08 13.48
C GLY A 75 19.01 -10.12 13.28
N ILE A 76 18.34 -9.72 14.37
CA ILE A 76 17.24 -8.74 14.30
C ILE A 76 17.76 -7.37 13.82
N GLN A 77 18.91 -6.92 14.32
CA GLN A 77 19.53 -5.68 13.86
C GLN A 77 19.90 -5.74 12.38
N VAL A 78 20.53 -6.84 11.95
CA VAL A 78 20.91 -7.04 10.55
C VAL A 78 19.69 -7.02 9.64
N LEU A 79 18.62 -7.76 9.99
CA LEU A 79 17.37 -7.77 9.23
C LEU A 79 16.74 -6.36 9.15
N ARG A 80 16.78 -5.61 10.25
CA ARG A 80 16.26 -4.25 10.29
C ARG A 80 17.06 -3.30 9.40
N GLU A 81 18.38 -3.34 9.43
CA GLU A 81 19.21 -2.49 8.58
C GLU A 81 19.10 -2.89 7.10
N GLN A 82 19.00 -4.18 6.79
CA GLN A 82 18.78 -4.66 5.42
C GLN A 82 17.44 -4.23 4.83
N THR A 83 16.43 -4.03 5.66
CA THR A 83 15.07 -3.60 5.24
C THR A 83 14.87 -2.09 5.34
N ARG A 84 15.87 -1.35 5.84
CA ARG A 84 15.77 0.08 6.06
C ARG A 84 15.76 0.84 4.73
N VAL A 85 14.60 1.41 4.39
CA VAL A 85 14.46 2.30 3.24
C VAL A 85 14.82 3.73 3.64
N MET A 86 15.96 4.22 3.14
CA MET A 86 16.41 5.61 3.34
C MET A 86 16.22 6.41 2.05
N CYS A 87 15.10 7.12 1.96
CA CYS A 87 14.84 8.05 0.86
C CYS A 87 15.74 9.29 1.00
N LYS A 88 16.67 9.47 0.06
CA LYS A 88 17.47 10.69 -0.04
C LYS A 88 16.65 11.85 -0.58
N GLU A 89 17.17 13.07 -0.51
CA GLU A 89 16.57 14.19 -1.24
C GLU A 89 16.48 13.87 -2.74
N HIS A 90 15.46 14.41 -3.39
CA HIS A 90 15.12 14.19 -4.80
C HIS A 90 16.13 14.82 -5.78
N LYS A 91 17.43 14.77 -5.48
CA LYS A 91 18.49 15.50 -6.19
C LYS A 91 19.45 14.52 -6.87
N LYS A 92 19.94 14.94 -8.05
CA LYS A 92 21.09 14.38 -8.75
C LYS A 92 22.37 14.71 -7.98
N GLU A 93 23.45 13.99 -8.28
CA GLU A 93 24.80 14.28 -7.77
C GLU A 93 25.24 15.72 -8.07
N THR A 94 24.76 16.29 -9.19
CA THR A 94 24.99 17.69 -9.58
C THR A 94 24.20 18.73 -8.77
N GLY A 95 23.43 18.30 -7.77
CA GLY A 95 22.54 19.15 -6.97
C GLY A 95 21.21 19.50 -7.63
N LYS A 96 21.03 19.20 -8.93
CA LYS A 96 19.78 19.45 -9.66
C LYS A 96 18.70 18.45 -9.25
N MET A 97 17.47 18.91 -9.09
CA MET A 97 16.32 18.07 -8.78
C MET A 97 16.03 17.09 -9.93
N TYR A 98 15.59 15.87 -9.63
CA TYR A 98 15.03 14.99 -10.65
C TYR A 98 13.73 15.61 -11.21
N PRO A 99 13.36 15.35 -12.47
CA PRO A 99 12.06 15.76 -12.99
C PRO A 99 10.95 15.11 -12.16
N LYS A 100 9.99 15.90 -11.70
CA LYS A 100 8.80 15.37 -11.02
C LYS A 100 8.04 14.44 -11.97
N CYS A 101 7.59 13.29 -11.46
CA CYS A 101 6.62 12.47 -12.16
C CYS A 101 5.30 13.26 -12.32
N SER A 102 4.82 13.39 -13.55
CA SER A 102 3.56 14.05 -13.89
C SER A 102 2.76 13.10 -14.78
N PRO A 103 2.06 12.12 -14.18
CA PRO A 103 1.51 10.99 -14.91
C PRO A 103 0.34 11.36 -15.83
N LEU A 104 -0.21 12.57 -15.67
CA LEU A 104 -1.13 13.21 -16.62
C LEU A 104 -0.47 13.66 -17.93
N LYS A 105 0.82 14.03 -17.89
CA LYS A 105 1.56 14.48 -19.09
C LYS A 105 2.19 13.32 -19.83
N LYS A 106 2.78 12.39 -19.09
CA LYS A 106 3.44 11.20 -19.61
C LYS A 106 3.52 10.14 -18.52
N PRO A 107 3.58 8.84 -18.86
CA PRO A 107 3.78 7.80 -17.88
C PRO A 107 5.05 7.99 -17.04
N CYS A 108 5.07 7.34 -15.88
CA CYS A 108 6.23 7.27 -15.02
C CYS A 108 6.73 5.84 -14.91
N VAL A 109 8.05 5.66 -14.99
CA VAL A 109 8.72 4.37 -14.83
C VAL A 109 9.75 4.49 -13.72
N PHE A 110 9.72 3.60 -12.74
CA PHE A 110 10.63 3.60 -11.61
C PHE A 110 11.30 2.23 -11.47
N ASN A 111 12.57 2.21 -11.09
CA ASN A 111 13.24 0.97 -10.70
C ASN A 111 13.12 0.80 -9.18
N ILE A 112 12.19 0.00 -8.71
CA ILE A 112 11.88 -0.16 -7.27
C ILE A 112 13.04 -0.77 -6.48
N ARG A 113 13.93 -1.53 -7.12
CA ARG A 113 15.12 -2.08 -6.45
C ARG A 113 16.14 -0.98 -6.14
N LYS A 114 16.37 -0.06 -7.08
CA LYS A 114 17.35 1.04 -6.95
C LYS A 114 16.77 2.32 -6.35
N ASP A 115 15.48 2.54 -6.57
CA ASP A 115 14.71 3.71 -6.20
C ASP A 115 13.35 3.26 -5.60
N PRO A 116 13.37 2.69 -4.38
CA PRO A 116 12.14 2.32 -3.67
C PRO A 116 11.26 3.54 -3.35
N CYS A 117 11.82 4.74 -3.45
CA CYS A 117 11.15 6.00 -3.18
C CYS A 117 10.63 6.70 -4.44
N GLU A 118 10.57 6.00 -5.57
CA GLU A 118 9.87 6.45 -6.78
C GLU A 118 10.14 7.92 -7.15
N MET A 119 11.41 8.30 -7.02
CA MET A 119 11.88 9.67 -7.15
C MET A 119 12.26 9.98 -8.59
N ARG A 120 12.97 9.08 -9.25
CA ARG A 120 13.48 9.29 -10.61
C ARG A 120 12.56 8.61 -11.61
N ASN A 121 11.82 9.43 -12.36
CA ASN A 121 11.09 8.93 -13.53
C ASN A 121 12.07 8.58 -14.67
N LEU A 122 12.18 7.29 -15.00
CA LEU A 122 13.00 6.71 -16.06
C LEU A 122 12.30 6.64 -17.42
N PHE A 123 11.08 7.19 -17.55
CA PHE A 123 10.30 7.09 -18.79
C PHE A 123 11.06 7.59 -20.02
N GLU A 124 11.70 8.76 -19.95
CA GLU A 124 12.45 9.32 -21.09
C GLU A 124 13.65 8.46 -21.51
N GLU A 125 14.24 7.74 -20.56
CA GLU A 125 15.39 6.86 -20.80
C GLU A 125 14.97 5.52 -21.41
N LEU A 126 13.72 5.10 -21.16
CA LEU A 126 13.22 3.77 -21.52
C LEU A 126 12.19 3.76 -22.65
N LYS A 127 11.62 4.91 -23.02
CA LYS A 127 10.52 5.00 -24.01
C LYS A 127 10.85 4.36 -25.36
N ASP A 128 12.10 4.45 -25.80
CA ASP A 128 12.55 3.94 -27.10
C ASP A 128 13.15 2.53 -27.05
N THR A 129 13.22 1.90 -25.87
CA THR A 129 13.83 0.58 -25.66
C THR A 129 12.86 -0.59 -25.85
N GLY A 130 11.57 -0.32 -26.10
CA GLY A 130 10.50 -1.32 -26.14
C GLY A 130 9.99 -1.76 -24.76
N VAL A 131 10.72 -1.46 -23.68
CA VAL A 131 10.34 -1.79 -22.29
C VAL A 131 9.01 -1.15 -21.91
N VAL A 132 8.83 0.14 -22.22
CA VAL A 132 7.58 0.86 -21.94
C VAL A 132 6.40 0.22 -22.66
N LYS A 133 6.59 -0.17 -23.93
CA LYS A 133 5.56 -0.82 -24.74
C LYS A 133 5.20 -2.20 -24.18
N ASP A 134 6.16 -2.97 -23.67
CA ASP A 134 5.87 -4.25 -23.00
C ASP A 134 5.02 -4.04 -21.74
N LEU A 135 5.34 -3.03 -20.91
CA LEU A 135 4.57 -2.70 -19.71
C LEU A 135 3.12 -2.30 -20.08
N GLU A 136 2.94 -1.48 -21.11
CA GLU A 136 1.62 -1.09 -21.61
C GLU A 136 0.84 -2.28 -22.18
N ASN A 137 1.48 -3.14 -22.97
CA ASN A 137 0.85 -4.35 -23.51
C ASN A 137 0.38 -5.30 -22.40
N ARG A 138 1.16 -5.46 -21.33
CA ARG A 138 0.76 -6.26 -20.17
C ARG A 138 -0.45 -5.67 -19.47
N LEU A 139 -0.49 -4.34 -19.30
CA LEU A 139 -1.69 -3.65 -18.79
C LEU A 139 -2.90 -3.87 -19.69
N HIS A 140 -2.74 -3.76 -21.01
CA HIS A 140 -3.84 -4.01 -21.96
C HIS A 140 -4.36 -5.44 -21.88
N ARG A 141 -3.48 -6.44 -21.73
CA ARG A 141 -3.89 -7.84 -21.57
C ARG A 141 -4.69 -8.05 -20.28
N LEU A 142 -4.25 -7.47 -19.16
CA LEU A 142 -4.95 -7.55 -17.88
C LEU A 142 -6.31 -6.82 -17.92
N ARG A 143 -6.37 -5.68 -18.62
CA ARG A 143 -7.62 -4.93 -18.82
C ARG A 143 -8.70 -5.77 -19.50
N ARG A 144 -8.34 -6.63 -20.46
CA ARG A 144 -9.30 -7.50 -21.17
C ARG A 144 -9.97 -8.54 -20.27
N THR A 145 -9.36 -8.90 -19.16
CA THR A 145 -9.90 -9.88 -18.20
C THR A 145 -10.51 -9.21 -16.96
N MET A 146 -10.53 -7.88 -16.92
CA MET A 146 -11.02 -7.12 -15.77
C MET A 146 -12.54 -7.22 -15.67
N LYS A 147 -13.04 -7.41 -14.45
CA LYS A 147 -14.47 -7.26 -14.14
C LYS A 147 -14.78 -5.78 -13.91
N PRO A 148 -16.01 -5.32 -14.22
CA PRO A 148 -16.43 -3.97 -13.85
C PRO A 148 -16.23 -3.71 -12.36
N ALA A 149 -15.96 -2.45 -12.00
CA ALA A 149 -15.88 -2.05 -10.61
C ALA A 149 -17.22 -2.33 -9.91
N ASN A 150 -17.17 -2.96 -8.73
CA ASN A 150 -18.35 -3.25 -7.91
C ASN A 150 -18.53 -2.19 -6.80
N ASN A 151 -18.28 -0.93 -7.14
CA ASN A 151 -18.47 0.21 -6.24
C ASN A 151 -19.97 0.45 -6.04
N GLN A 152 -20.49 -0.07 -4.93
CA GLN A 152 -21.86 0.17 -4.48
C GLN A 152 -21.96 1.47 -3.68
N ARG A 153 -23.15 2.06 -3.64
CA ARG A 153 -23.42 3.19 -2.74
C ARG A 153 -23.35 2.70 -1.28
N THR A 154 -22.94 3.59 -0.39
CA THR A 154 -22.97 3.33 1.06
C THR A 154 -24.38 2.95 1.48
N ASP A 155 -24.52 1.79 2.12
CA ASP A 155 -25.78 1.39 2.78
C ASP A 155 -25.90 2.12 4.11
N LEU A 156 -26.93 2.94 4.29
CA LEU A 156 -27.14 3.69 5.53
C LEU A 156 -27.45 2.77 6.72
N ARG A 157 -27.92 1.54 6.46
CA ARG A 157 -28.10 0.52 7.50
C ARG A 157 -26.77 0.08 8.09
N ALA A 158 -25.67 0.17 7.35
CA ALA A 158 -24.33 -0.18 7.82
C ALA A 158 -23.74 0.80 8.86
N ASN A 159 -24.47 1.86 9.24
CA ASN A 159 -23.97 2.88 10.13
C ASN A 159 -23.67 2.29 11.53
N PRO A 160 -22.41 2.31 12.02
CA PRO A 160 -22.06 1.76 13.33
C PRO A 160 -22.88 2.33 14.49
N ARG A 161 -23.42 3.56 14.35
CA ARG A 161 -24.30 4.17 15.35
C ARG A 161 -25.57 3.35 15.60
N LEU A 162 -26.00 2.51 14.64
CA LEU A 162 -27.12 1.59 14.78
C LEU A 162 -26.75 0.29 15.52
N TYR A 163 -25.45 0.05 15.74
CA TYR A 163 -24.90 -1.18 16.33
C TYR A 163 -23.90 -0.88 17.45
N ASN A 164 -24.33 -0.05 18.42
CA ASN A 164 -23.51 0.33 19.58
C ASN A 164 -22.10 0.82 19.20
N ASN A 165 -22.03 1.65 18.15
CA ASN A 165 -20.79 2.21 17.60
C ASN A 165 -19.76 1.16 17.14
N THR A 166 -20.21 -0.05 16.78
CA THR A 166 -19.35 -1.15 16.32
C THR A 166 -19.63 -1.48 14.86
N TRP A 167 -18.60 -1.87 14.12
CA TRP A 167 -18.74 -2.41 12.77
C TRP A 167 -19.19 -3.87 12.85
N VAL A 168 -20.34 -4.18 12.27
CA VAL A 168 -20.92 -5.53 12.27
C VAL A 168 -21.32 -5.92 10.84
N SER A 169 -21.56 -7.22 10.60
CA SER A 169 -22.25 -7.68 9.39
C SER A 169 -23.73 -7.28 9.49
N TRP A 170 -24.06 -6.06 9.11
CA TRP A 170 -25.35 -5.43 9.39
C TRP A 170 -26.54 -6.11 8.70
N ASP A 171 -26.30 -6.83 7.61
CA ASP A 171 -27.34 -7.54 6.85
C ASP A 171 -27.72 -8.89 7.52
N ASP A 172 -26.93 -9.35 8.49
CA ASP A 172 -27.25 -10.51 9.34
C ASP A 172 -28.18 -10.14 10.52
N TYR A 173 -28.50 -8.86 10.69
CA TYR A 173 -29.40 -8.37 11.74
C TYR A 173 -30.79 -8.13 11.17
N ASP A 174 -31.78 -8.84 11.72
CA ASP A 174 -33.20 -8.56 11.49
C ASP A 174 -33.57 -7.23 12.16
N SER A 175 -33.31 -6.12 11.47
CA SER A 175 -33.57 -4.74 11.89
C SER A 175 -32.63 -4.23 13.00
N PRO A 176 -32.31 -2.92 13.05
CA PRO A 176 -31.49 -2.36 14.12
C PRO A 176 -32.20 -2.56 15.45
N THR A 177 -31.63 -3.45 16.28
CA THR A 177 -32.08 -3.74 17.64
C THR A 177 -32.30 -2.42 18.38
N THR A 178 -33.56 -2.05 18.63
CA THR A 178 -33.88 -1.19 19.76
C THR A 178 -33.24 -1.83 20.98
N ALA A 179 -32.34 -1.08 21.63
CA ALA A 179 -31.56 -1.51 22.76
C ALA A 179 -32.40 -2.34 23.75
N ASN A 180 -32.29 -3.66 23.68
CA ASN A 180 -32.50 -4.66 24.73
C ASN A 180 -32.66 -6.05 24.11
N SER A 181 -31.51 -6.72 23.92
CA SER A 181 -31.25 -8.16 24.00
C SER A 181 -30.26 -8.56 22.92
N VAL A 182 -29.05 -8.88 23.35
CA VAL A 182 -28.06 -9.57 22.53
C VAL A 182 -28.50 -11.03 22.49
N LEU A 183 -29.20 -11.42 21.42
CA LEU A 183 -29.27 -12.83 21.04
C LEU A 183 -28.18 -13.06 20.01
N ILE A 184 -27.10 -13.70 20.48
CA ILE A 184 -26.08 -14.29 19.62
C ILE A 184 -26.76 -15.41 18.86
N ASN A 185 -27.13 -15.18 17.59
CA ASN A 185 -27.48 -16.28 16.71
C ASN A 185 -26.18 -17.05 16.42
N SER A 186 -25.96 -18.11 17.19
CA SER A 186 -25.07 -19.20 16.81
C SER A 186 -25.66 -19.81 15.55
N HIS A 187 -25.02 -19.60 14.41
CA HIS A 187 -25.09 -20.35 13.14
C HIS A 187 -25.05 -19.39 11.96
N SER A 188 -23.84 -19.08 11.50
CA SER A 188 -23.59 -18.94 10.07
C SER A 188 -22.31 -19.71 9.74
N PRO A 189 -22.38 -20.75 8.89
CA PRO A 189 -21.22 -21.53 8.51
C PRO A 189 -20.28 -20.67 7.67
N LEU A 190 -18.99 -20.78 7.99
CA LEU A 190 -17.88 -20.27 7.21
C LEU A 190 -18.08 -20.61 5.73
N LEU A 191 -18.30 -19.59 4.90
CA LEU A 191 -18.09 -19.69 3.46
C LEU A 191 -16.59 -19.50 3.20
N LEU A 192 -15.96 -20.63 2.83
CA LEU A 192 -14.61 -20.77 2.26
C LEU A 192 -14.43 -19.90 1.01
#